data_AF-A0A382T3T1-F1
#
_entry.id   AF-A0A382T3T1-F1
#
_cell.length_a   1.000
_cell.length_b   1.000
_cell.length_c   1.000
_cell.angle_alpha   90.00
_cell.angle_beta   90.00
_cell.angle_gamma   90.00
#
_symmetry.space_group_name_H-M   'P 1'
#
loop_
_entity.id
_entity.type
_entity.pdbx_description
1 polymer ?
#
loop_
_entity_poly.entity_id
_entity_poly.type
_entity_poly.pdbx_seq_one_letter_code
_entity_poly.pdbx_strand_id
1 'polypeptide(L)'
;MGIKIVSLENNKTLYAYNSQKLLMPASTNKLYTCAATLHYLGNNHRFITKVLKRKNNLILKGGGDPDLTINQLDSLAIIVS
;
A
#
# COMPACT_ATOMS: atom_id res chain seq x y z
N MET A 1 -26.20 8.90 -6.21
CA MET A 1 -25.67 8.80 -4.84
C MET A 1 -26.05 7.44 -4.25
N GLY A 2 -25.16 6.83 -3.48
CA GLY A 2 -25.41 5.61 -2.72
C GLY A 2 -24.91 5.78 -1.28
N ILE A 3 -25.71 5.38 -0.29
CA ILE A 3 -25.44 5.55 1.14
C ILE A 3 -25.82 4.25 1.86
N LYS A 4 -24.97 3.77 2.77
CA LYS A 4 -25.27 2.69 3.71
C LYS A 4 -24.63 3.01 5.06
N ILE A 5 -25.45 3.07 6.12
CA ILE A 5 -25.02 3.35 7.49
C ILE A 5 -25.40 2.14 8.35
N VAL A 6 -24.42 1.59 9.07
CA VAL A 6 -24.56 0.37 9.86
C VAL A 6 -24.02 0.62 11.27
N SER A 7 -24.74 0.17 12.30
CA SER A 7 -24.24 0.17 13.68
C SER A 7 -23.11 -0.84 13.85
N LEU A 8 -22.00 -0.42 14.45
CA LEU A 8 -20.86 -1.31 14.73
C LEU A 8 -21.12 -2.26 15.91
N GLU A 9 -22.04 -1.91 16.82
CA GLU A 9 -22.35 -2.72 18.01
C GLU A 9 -23.13 -3.99 17.68
N ASN A 10 -24.05 -3.91 16.72
CA ASN A 10 -25.02 -4.98 16.44
C ASN A 10 -25.25 -5.24 14.95
N ASN A 11 -24.45 -4.63 14.06
CA ASN A 11 -24.55 -4.74 12.60
C ASN A 11 -25.92 -4.37 12.00
N LYS A 12 -26.78 -3.67 12.74
CA LYS A 12 -28.08 -3.21 12.25
C LYS A 12 -27.88 -2.09 11.24
N THR A 13 -28.53 -2.20 10.07
CA THR A 13 -28.59 -1.09 9.11
C THR A 13 -29.48 0.02 9.68
N LEU A 14 -28.92 1.20 9.85
CA LEU A 14 -29.63 2.39 10.36
C LEU A 14 -30.23 3.21 9.22
N TYR A 15 -29.57 3.21 8.06
CA TYR A 15 -30.05 3.90 6.86
C TYR A 15 -29.45 3.29 5.60
N ALA A 16 -30.22 3.24 4.51
CA ALA A 16 -29.75 2.81 3.20
C ALA A 16 -30.47 3.56 2.07
N TYR A 17 -29.70 4.04 1.10
CA TYR A 17 -30.21 4.67 -0.13
C TYR A 17 -29.37 4.20 -1.32
N ASN A 18 -29.98 3.54 -2.32
CA ASN A 18 -29.28 2.93 -3.47
C ASN A 18 -28.04 2.09 -3.09
N SER A 19 -28.06 1.41 -1.93
CA SER A 19 -26.88 0.75 -1.34
C SER A 19 -26.37 -0.46 -2.13
N GLN A 20 -27.18 -1.01 -3.05
CA GLN A 20 -26.80 -2.12 -3.94
C GLN A 20 -26.44 -1.64 -5.36
N LYS A 21 -26.53 -0.33 -5.64
CA LYS A 21 -26.19 0.21 -6.97
C LYS A 21 -24.67 0.23 -7.12
N LEU A 22 -24.16 -0.33 -8.22
CA LEU A 22 -22.75 -0.22 -8.58
C LEU A 22 -22.40 1.24 -8.92
N LEU A 23 -21.33 1.75 -8.32
CA LEU A 23 -20.83 3.11 -8.48
C LEU A 23 -19.30 3.09 -8.55
N MET A 24 -18.69 4.14 -9.08
CA MET A 24 -17.23 4.31 -9.02
C MET A 24 -16.79 4.69 -7.60
N PRO A 25 -15.89 3.94 -6.94
CA PRO A 25 -15.51 4.18 -5.55
C PRO A 25 -14.51 5.33 -5.35
N ALA A 26 -13.85 5.80 -6.42
CA ALA A 26 -12.72 6.73 -6.34
C ALA A 26 -11.67 6.25 -5.29
N SER A 27 -11.12 7.16 -4.49
CA SER A 27 -10.12 6.82 -3.47
C SER A 27 -10.64 5.91 -2.34
N THR A 28 -11.96 5.70 -2.18
CA THR A 28 -12.45 4.71 -1.20
C THR A 28 -12.05 3.27 -1.56
N ASN A 29 -11.65 3.02 -2.81
CA ASN A 29 -11.03 1.75 -3.22
C ASN A 29 -9.78 1.39 -2.39
N LYS A 30 -9.09 2.39 -1.83
CA LYS A 30 -7.92 2.20 -0.96
C LYS A 30 -8.24 1.41 0.32
N LEU A 31 -9.51 1.39 0.77
CA LEU A 31 -9.92 0.57 1.92
C LEU A 31 -9.71 -0.93 1.63
N TYR A 32 -10.05 -1.39 0.42
CA TYR A 32 -9.84 -2.78 0.02
C TYR A 32 -8.36 -3.10 -0.12
N THR A 33 -7.58 -2.20 -0.74
CA THR A 33 -6.13 -2.36 -0.82
C THR A 33 -5.49 -2.46 0.57
N CYS A 34 -5.88 -1.59 1.51
CA CYS A 34 -5.38 -1.62 2.88
C CYS A 34 -5.69 -2.95 3.58
N ALA A 35 -6.95 -3.41 3.53
CA ALA A 35 -7.36 -4.67 4.13
C ALA A 35 -6.62 -5.87 3.52
N ALA A 36 -6.50 -5.93 2.19
CA ALA A 36 -5.77 -7.00 1.51
C ALA A 36 -4.28 -6.98 1.86
N THR A 37 -3.64 -5.81 1.87
CA THR A 37 -2.22 -5.67 2.24
C THR A 37 -1.98 -6.14 3.68
N LEU A 38 -2.81 -5.75 4.64
CA LEU A 38 -2.69 -6.21 6.02
C LEU A 38 -2.88 -7.73 6.13
N HIS A 39 -3.81 -8.31 5.38
CA HIS A 39 -4.05 -9.75 5.38
C HIS A 39 -2.88 -10.55 4.78
N TYR A 40 -2.37 -10.14 3.60
CA TYR A 40 -1.37 -10.91 2.86
C TYR A 40 0.07 -10.61 3.26
N LEU A 41 0.39 -9.36 3.61
CA LEU A 41 1.76 -8.93 3.91
C LEU A 41 2.02 -8.78 5.42
N GLY A 42 0.96 -8.57 6.20
CA GLY A 42 1.06 -8.27 7.63
C GLY A 42 1.47 -6.82 7.93
N ASN A 43 1.32 -6.40 9.19
CA ASN A 43 1.64 -5.04 9.64
C ASN A 43 3.15 -4.73 9.66
N ASN A 44 3.99 -5.75 9.67
CA ASN A 44 5.44 -5.63 9.75
C ASN A 44 6.12 -5.70 8.38
N HIS A 45 5.35 -5.76 7.28
CA HIS A 45 5.93 -5.73 5.95
C HIS A 45 6.77 -4.46 5.73
N ARG A 46 7.91 -4.61 5.08
CA ARG A 46 8.79 -3.52 4.65
C ARG A 46 9.25 -3.80 3.23
N PHE A 47 9.15 -2.78 2.37
CA PHE A 47 9.78 -2.84 1.06
C PHE A 47 11.31 -2.86 1.19
N ILE A 48 11.99 -3.56 0.30
CA ILE A 48 13.45 -3.72 0.37
C ILE A 48 14.09 -3.35 -0.96
N THR A 49 14.80 -2.23 -0.98
CA THR A 49 15.68 -1.84 -2.08
C THR A 49 17.09 -2.36 -1.81
N LYS A 50 17.73 -2.98 -2.81
CA LYS A 50 19.05 -3.62 -2.67
C LYS A 50 20.04 -3.08 -3.68
N VAL A 51 21.31 -2.99 -3.29
CA VAL A 51 22.43 -2.80 -4.22
C VAL A 51 23.16 -4.13 -4.37
N LEU A 52 23.40 -4.55 -5.61
CA LEU A 52 24.06 -5.81 -5.96
C LEU A 52 25.27 -5.52 -6.85
N LYS A 53 26.29 -6.36 -6.81
CA LYS A 53 27.46 -6.27 -7.69
C LYS A 53 27.60 -7.54 -8.52
N ARG A 54 27.82 -7.40 -9.83
CA ARG A 54 28.09 -8.50 -10.75
C ARG A 54 29.18 -8.10 -11.73
N LYS A 55 30.39 -8.64 -11.56
CA LYS A 55 31.60 -8.23 -12.32
C LYS A 55 31.81 -6.72 -12.17
N ASN A 56 31.83 -5.99 -13.29
CA ASN A 56 31.96 -4.53 -13.33
C ASN A 56 30.63 -3.78 -13.24
N ASN A 57 29.51 -4.49 -13.06
CA ASN A 57 28.20 -3.85 -12.94
C ASN A 57 27.79 -3.72 -11.48
N LEU A 58 27.33 -2.51 -11.12
CA LEU A 58 26.55 -2.24 -9.92
C LEU A 58 25.07 -2.19 -10.33
N ILE A 59 24.20 -2.85 -9.56
CA ILE A 59 22.77 -2.99 -9.88
C ILE A 59 21.96 -2.49 -8.68
N LEU A 60 21.15 -1.45 -8.90
CA LEU A 60 20.13 -1.04 -7.95
C LEU A 60 18.84 -1.81 -8.22
N LYS A 61 18.46 -2.71 -7.31
CA LYS A 61 17.23 -3.50 -7.38
C LYS A 61 16.16 -2.86 -6.50
N GLY A 62 15.19 -2.19 -7.13
CA GLY A 62 14.03 -1.62 -6.44
C GLY A 62 13.14 -2.69 -5.81
N GLY A 63 12.62 -2.39 -4.62
CA GLY A 63 11.69 -3.25 -3.88
C GLY A 63 10.24 -2.83 -3.93
N GLY A 64 9.92 -1.68 -4.56
CA GLY A 64 8.59 -1.08 -4.54
C GLY A 64 8.34 -0.12 -3.37
N ASP A 65 9.40 0.33 -2.69
CA ASP A 65 9.32 1.35 -1.64
C ASP A 65 8.82 2.68 -2.22
N PRO A 66 7.58 3.11 -1.92
CA PRO A 66 7.04 4.35 -2.47
C PRO A 66 7.65 5.59 -1.80
N ASP A 67 8.34 5.42 -0.68
CA ASP A 67 8.89 6.50 0.16
C ASP A 67 10.42 6.60 0.04
N LEU A 68 11.05 5.88 -0.91
CA LEU A 68 12.48 5.94 -1.15
C LEU A 68 12.92 7.36 -1.51
N THR A 69 13.83 7.93 -0.72
CA THR A 69 14.33 9.30 -0.85
C THR A 69 15.71 9.37 -1.49
N ILE A 70 16.10 10.57 -1.95
CA ILE A 70 17.44 10.85 -2.48
C ILE A 70 18.52 10.65 -1.40
N ASN A 71 18.29 11.07 -0.17
CA ASN A 71 19.25 10.87 0.94
C ASN A 71 19.50 9.38 1.23
N GLN A 72 18.47 8.53 1.11
CA GLN A 72 18.63 7.07 1.23
C GLN A 72 19.43 6.51 0.04
N LEU A 73 19.20 7.03 -1.17
CA LEU A 73 19.98 6.64 -2.35
C LEU A 73 21.46 7.03 -2.23
N ASP A 74 21.75 8.23 -1.73
CA ASP A 74 23.12 8.68 -1.44
C ASP A 74 23.79 7.80 -0.39
N SER A 75 23.06 7.43 0.66
CA SER A 75 23.53 6.50 1.69
C SER A 75 23.88 5.13 1.10
N LEU A 76 23.09 4.63 0.13
CA LEU A 76 23.38 3.38 -0.58
C LEU A 76 24.63 3.49 -1.46
N ALA A 77 24.87 4.65 -2.08
CA ALA A 77 26.06 4.89 -2.91
C ALA A 77 27.34 4.87 -2.06
N ILE A 78 27.32 5.49 -0.87
CA ILE A 78 28.46 5.50 0.07
C ILE A 78 28.86 4.08 0.50
N ILE A 79 27.91 3.15 0.61
CA ILE A 79 28.19 1.77 1.03
C ILE A 79 29.01 1.00 -0.03
N VAL A 80 28.96 1.42 -1.30
CA VAL A 80 29.54 0.67 -2.43
C VAL A 80 30.65 1.39 -3.18
N SER A 81 30.90 2.65 -2.85
CA SER A 81 32.11 3.40 -3.21
C SER A 81 33.34 2.87 -2.46
#